data_AF-E4QE10-F1
#
_entry.id   AF-E4QE10-F1
#
_cell.length_a   1.000
_cell.length_b   1.000
_cell.length_c   1.000
_cell.angle_alpha   90.00
_cell.angle_beta   90.00
_cell.angle_gamma   90.00
#
_symmetry.space_group_name_H-M   'P 1'
#
loop_
_entity.id
_entity.type
_entity.pdbx_description
1 polymer ?
#
loop_
_entity_poly.entity_id
_entity_poly.type
_entity_poly.pdbx_seq_one_letter_code
_entity_poly.pdbx_strand_id
1 'polypeptide(L)'
;MTPTPELIQELRELLDEVIPQGGTESDTRFSNEQLERLIYRANNIYAAAAEGWTRKAAMLQRELGQIESYSVGQERYDMRKLQDALNYALKMAEVYSNMSKSSMGSIVLRIQPPEVL
;
A
#
# COMPACT_ATOMS: atom_id res chain seq x y z
N MET A 1 0.44 12.14 9.58
CA MET A 1 -0.02 13.46 9.09
C MET A 1 -1.50 13.67 9.46
N THR A 2 -2.07 14.86 9.29
CA THR A 2 -3.49 15.09 9.60
C THR A 2 -4.38 14.42 8.54
N PRO A 3 -5.27 13.46 8.91
CA PRO A 3 -6.20 12.88 7.96
C PRO A 3 -7.23 13.91 7.51
N THR A 4 -7.41 14.05 6.21
CA THR A 4 -8.50 14.83 5.62
C THR A 4 -9.30 13.93 4.67
N PRO A 5 -10.57 14.25 4.39
CA PRO A 5 -11.39 13.46 3.45
C PRO A 5 -10.72 13.28 2.08
N GLU A 6 -10.02 14.29 1.59
CA GLU A 6 -9.30 14.26 0.33
C GLU A 6 -8.13 13.26 0.36
N LEU A 7 -7.36 13.24 1.45
CA LEU A 7 -6.25 12.30 1.63
C LEU A 7 -6.74 10.85 1.80
N ILE A 8 -7.90 10.65 2.41
CA ILE A 8 -8.52 9.32 2.53
C ILE A 8 -8.92 8.83 1.14
N GLN A 9 -9.55 9.69 0.34
CA GLN A 9 -9.93 9.37 -1.04
C GLN A 9 -8.71 9.08 -1.91
N GLU A 10 -7.67 9.91 -1.83
CA GLU A 10 -6.41 9.68 -2.54
C GLU A 10 -5.76 8.35 -2.13
N LEU A 11 -5.75 8.03 -0.82
CA LEU A 11 -5.22 6.75 -0.36
C LEU A 11 -6.04 5.56 -0.87
N ARG A 12 -7.38 5.68 -0.98
CA ARG A 12 -8.23 4.64 -1.58
C ARG A 12 -7.87 4.36 -3.03
N GLU A 13 -7.65 5.41 -3.80
CA GLU A 13 -7.24 5.30 -5.21
C GLU A 13 -5.86 4.64 -5.34
N LEU A 14 -4.90 5.05 -4.50
CA LEU A 14 -3.56 4.45 -4.48
C LEU A 14 -3.54 2.98 -4.05
N LEU A 15 -4.53 2.55 -3.26
CA LEU A 15 -4.67 1.16 -2.80
C LEU A 15 -5.55 0.31 -3.72
N ASP A 16 -6.06 0.85 -4.82
CA ASP A 16 -7.03 0.20 -5.70
C ASP A 16 -8.25 -0.32 -4.88
N GLU A 17 -8.76 0.54 -4.01
CA GLU A 17 -9.92 0.32 -3.13
C GLU A 17 -11.04 1.29 -3.48
N VAL A 18 -11.28 1.46 -4.79
CA VAL A 18 -12.37 2.28 -5.31
C VAL A 18 -13.69 1.60 -4.94
N ILE A 19 -14.54 2.33 -4.23
CA ILE A 19 -15.87 1.83 -3.85
C ILE A 19 -16.68 1.59 -5.13
N PRO A 20 -17.18 0.37 -5.38
CA PRO A 20 -17.96 0.08 -6.57
C PRO A 20 -19.24 0.93 -6.64
N GLN A 21 -19.74 1.21 -7.84
CA GLN A 21 -20.92 2.06 -8.02
C GLN A 21 -22.15 1.47 -7.30
N GLY A 22 -22.66 2.18 -6.28
CA GLY A 22 -23.76 1.71 -5.44
C GLY A 22 -23.34 0.84 -4.25
N GLY A 23 -22.05 0.60 -4.06
CA GLY A 23 -21.48 -0.08 -2.90
C GLY A 23 -21.21 0.85 -1.73
N THR A 24 -20.71 0.28 -0.65
CA THR A 24 -20.31 0.97 0.58
C THR A 24 -18.86 0.67 0.92
N GLU A 25 -18.32 1.34 1.92
CA GLU A 25 -16.98 1.05 2.46
C GLU A 25 -16.81 -0.40 2.94
N SER A 26 -17.92 -1.12 3.20
CA SER A 26 -17.89 -2.53 3.58
C SER A 26 -17.52 -3.46 2.41
N ASP A 27 -17.63 -2.99 1.17
CA ASP A 27 -17.22 -3.71 -0.04
C ASP A 27 -15.72 -3.56 -0.32
N THR A 28 -15.03 -2.76 0.49
CA THR A 28 -13.59 -2.51 0.40
C THR A 28 -12.84 -3.24 1.53
N ARG A 29 -11.56 -3.59 1.32
CA ARG A 29 -10.74 -4.26 2.34
C ARG A 29 -10.37 -3.36 3.51
N PHE A 30 -10.52 -2.04 3.36
CA PHE A 30 -10.20 -1.05 4.38
C PHE A 30 -11.37 -0.11 4.68
N SER A 31 -11.72 0.03 5.97
CA SER A 31 -12.66 1.07 6.42
C SER A 31 -12.02 2.45 6.41
N ASN A 32 -12.82 3.52 6.35
CA ASN A 32 -12.28 4.88 6.45
C ASN A 32 -11.42 5.08 7.71
N GLU A 33 -11.86 4.57 8.86
CA GLU A 33 -11.07 4.68 10.10
C GLU A 33 -9.71 3.97 9.99
N GLN A 34 -9.62 2.85 9.26
CA GLN A 34 -8.36 2.16 9.06
C GLN A 34 -7.41 2.99 8.19
N LEU A 35 -7.94 3.65 7.16
CA LEU A 35 -7.21 4.55 6.29
C LEU A 35 -6.77 5.82 7.04
N GLU A 36 -7.64 6.42 7.85
CA GLU A 36 -7.30 7.52 8.75
C GLU A 36 -6.15 7.16 9.68
N ARG A 37 -6.18 5.95 10.28
CA ARG A 37 -5.09 5.46 11.13
C ARG A 37 -3.78 5.22 10.37
N LEU A 38 -3.84 4.89 9.08
CA LEU A 38 -2.64 4.77 8.23
C LEU A 38 -2.06 6.16 7.94
N ILE A 39 -2.91 7.08 7.52
CA ILE A 39 -2.54 8.48 7.24
C ILE A 39 -1.99 9.15 8.50
N TYR A 40 -2.62 8.94 9.66
CA TYR A 40 -2.18 9.52 10.92
C TYR A 40 -0.74 9.14 11.27
N ARG A 41 -0.38 7.85 11.11
CA ARG A 41 0.95 7.30 11.40
C ARG A 41 1.99 7.59 10.32
N ALA A 42 1.55 7.83 9.09
CA ALA A 42 2.45 8.06 7.96
C ALA A 42 2.99 9.50 7.91
N ASN A 43 4.22 9.63 7.42
CA ASN A 43 4.88 10.91 7.19
C ASN A 43 4.48 11.55 5.85
N ASN A 44 4.16 10.73 4.84
CA ASN A 44 3.69 11.15 3.52
C ASN A 44 2.64 10.12 2.99
N ILE A 45 1.88 10.49 1.96
CA ILE A 45 0.78 9.65 1.43
C ILE A 45 1.30 8.32 0.85
N TYR A 46 2.49 8.34 0.25
CA TYR A 46 3.14 7.14 -0.28
C TYR A 46 3.56 6.16 0.83
N ALA A 47 3.95 6.67 2.02
CA ALA A 47 4.23 5.83 3.17
C ALA A 47 2.95 5.13 3.67
N ALA A 48 1.82 5.85 3.68
CA ALA A 48 0.53 5.27 4.01
C ALA A 48 0.11 4.21 2.97
N ALA A 49 0.30 4.48 1.68
CA ALA A 49 0.02 3.54 0.60
C ALA A 49 0.90 2.29 0.68
N ALA A 50 2.20 2.44 0.96
CA ALA A 50 3.11 1.33 1.15
C ALA A 50 2.68 0.42 2.31
N GLU A 51 2.30 1.00 3.45
CA GLU A 51 1.79 0.26 4.58
C GLU A 51 0.45 -0.42 4.26
N GLY A 52 -0.45 0.26 3.55
CA GLY A 52 -1.72 -0.31 3.09
C GLY A 52 -1.53 -1.53 2.18
N TRP A 53 -0.66 -1.43 1.17
CA TRP A 53 -0.31 -2.55 0.29
C TRP A 53 0.37 -3.70 1.04
N THR A 54 1.21 -3.40 2.04
CA THR A 54 1.84 -4.42 2.90
C THR A 54 0.77 -5.19 3.70
N ARG A 55 -0.23 -4.50 4.25
CA ARG A 55 -1.36 -5.16 4.94
C ARG A 55 -2.21 -5.99 3.99
N LYS A 56 -2.44 -5.49 2.76
CA LYS A 56 -3.15 -6.22 1.69
C LYS A 56 -2.42 -7.52 1.34
N ALA A 57 -1.09 -7.47 1.20
CA ALA A 57 -0.25 -8.63 0.99
C ALA A 57 -0.36 -9.64 2.15
N ALA A 58 -0.34 -9.18 3.41
CA ALA A 58 -0.49 -10.06 4.57
C ALA A 58 -1.87 -10.77 4.59
N MET A 59 -2.94 -10.10 4.17
CA MET A 59 -4.27 -10.72 4.02
C MET A 59 -4.26 -11.79 2.92
N LEU A 60 -3.71 -11.47 1.74
CA LEU A 60 -3.60 -12.41 0.62
C LEU A 60 -2.75 -13.63 0.97
N GLN A 61 -1.66 -13.45 1.72
CA GLN A 61 -0.82 -14.55 2.18
C GLN A 61 -1.57 -15.47 3.15
N ARG A 62 -2.43 -14.92 4.02
CA ARG A 62 -3.30 -15.71 4.89
C ARG A 62 -4.34 -16.50 4.09
N GLU A 63 -4.96 -15.86 3.09
CA GLU A 63 -5.92 -16.50 2.19
C GLU A 63 -5.25 -17.66 1.41
N LEU A 64 -4.04 -17.43 0.88
CA LEU A 64 -3.27 -18.45 0.18
C LEU A 64 -2.91 -19.64 1.08
N GLY A 65 -2.43 -19.39 2.31
CA GLY A 65 -2.10 -20.45 3.25
C GLY A 65 -3.30 -21.28 3.71
N GLN A 66 -4.49 -20.67 3.77
CA GLN A 66 -5.73 -21.42 4.01
C GLN A 66 -6.04 -22.33 2.82
N ILE A 67 -5.99 -21.82 1.59
CA ILE A 67 -6.28 -22.61 0.38
C ILE A 67 -5.27 -23.74 0.18
N GLU A 68 -3.98 -23.50 0.42
CA GLU A 68 -2.96 -24.58 0.39
C GLU A 68 -3.29 -25.72 1.36
N SER A 69 -3.92 -25.41 2.51
CA SER A 69 -4.36 -26.42 3.48
C SER A 69 -5.62 -27.18 3.05
N TYR A 70 -6.45 -26.63 2.15
CA TYR A 70 -7.71 -27.25 1.67
C TYR A 70 -7.56 -27.93 0.29
N SER A 71 -6.53 -27.58 -0.49
CA SER A 71 -6.35 -28.00 -1.88
C SER A 71 -5.91 -29.46 -2.05
N VAL A 72 -6.86 -30.39 -1.97
CA VAL A 72 -6.70 -31.80 -2.38
C VAL A 72 -7.31 -32.09 -3.78
N GLY A 73 -7.81 -31.09 -4.52
CA GLY A 73 -8.26 -31.27 -5.91
C GLY A 73 -8.81 -30.02 -6.61
N GLN A 74 -8.48 -29.82 -7.89
CA GLN A 74 -8.88 -28.70 -8.78
C GLN A 74 -8.47 -27.25 -8.40
N GLU A 75 -8.05 -26.94 -7.18
CA GLU A 75 -7.78 -25.54 -6.70
C GLU A 75 -6.47 -24.88 -7.20
N ARG A 76 -5.75 -25.51 -8.14
CA ARG A 76 -4.45 -24.98 -8.64
C ARG A 76 -4.56 -23.65 -9.39
N TYR A 77 -5.71 -23.36 -10.01
CA TYR A 77 -5.90 -22.12 -10.76
C TYR A 77 -6.11 -20.92 -9.84
N ASP A 78 -6.86 -21.09 -8.76
CA ASP A 78 -7.11 -20.04 -7.77
C ASP A 78 -5.84 -19.72 -6.97
N MET A 79 -5.02 -20.73 -6.66
CA MET A 79 -3.70 -20.52 -6.04
C MET A 79 -2.78 -19.62 -6.88
N ARG A 80 -2.71 -19.80 -8.20
CA ARG A 80 -1.87 -18.94 -9.07
C ARG A 80 -2.36 -17.50 -9.06
N LYS A 81 -3.66 -17.28 -9.21
CA LYS A 81 -4.25 -15.93 -9.19
C LYS A 81 -3.97 -15.21 -7.87
N LEU A 82 -4.09 -15.91 -6.74
CA LEU A 82 -3.80 -15.35 -5.43
C LEU A 82 -2.31 -15.05 -5.24
N GLN A 83 -1.44 -15.92 -5.74
CA GLN A 83 0.00 -15.69 -5.69
C GLN A 83 0.41 -14.50 -6.58
N ASP A 84 -0.20 -14.34 -7.75
CA ASP A 84 -0.01 -13.18 -8.62
C ASP A 84 -0.50 -11.89 -7.93
N ALA A 85 -1.66 -11.93 -7.28
CA ALA A 85 -2.19 -10.79 -6.50
C ALA A 85 -1.29 -10.44 -5.31
N LEU A 86 -0.74 -11.44 -4.61
CA LEU A 86 0.21 -11.25 -3.50
C LEU A 86 1.49 -10.58 -3.99
N ASN A 87 2.06 -11.09 -5.08
CA ASN A 87 3.27 -10.54 -5.69
C ASN A 87 3.05 -9.10 -6.16
N TYR A 88 1.88 -8.82 -6.75
CA TYR A 88 1.49 -7.47 -7.13
C TYR A 88 1.41 -6.55 -5.91
N ALA A 89 0.75 -6.97 -4.83
CA ALA A 89 0.64 -6.18 -3.60
C ALA A 89 2.01 -5.88 -2.96
N LEU A 90 2.91 -6.87 -2.91
CA LEU A 90 4.27 -6.67 -2.41
C LEU A 90 5.07 -5.70 -3.30
N LYS A 91 4.94 -5.82 -4.63
CA LYS A 91 5.60 -4.92 -5.58
C LYS A 91 5.11 -3.48 -5.42
N MET A 92 3.80 -3.27 -5.27
CA MET A 92 3.23 -1.94 -5.04
C MET A 92 3.70 -1.37 -3.69
N ALA A 93 3.75 -2.18 -2.64
CA ALA A 93 4.31 -1.76 -1.36
C ALA A 93 5.76 -1.27 -1.48
N GLU A 94 6.60 -1.95 -2.27
CA GLU A 94 7.97 -1.55 -2.53
C GLU A 94 8.05 -0.24 -3.34
N VAL A 95 7.26 -0.12 -4.41
CA VAL A 95 7.21 1.09 -5.25
C VAL A 95 6.85 2.31 -4.39
N TYR A 96 5.79 2.22 -3.60
CA TYR A 96 5.37 3.34 -2.74
C TYR A 96 6.34 3.60 -1.58
N SER A 97 6.99 2.57 -1.05
CA SER A 97 8.06 2.73 -0.05
C SER A 97 9.25 3.51 -0.62
N ASN A 98 9.65 3.21 -1.86
CA ASN A 98 10.71 3.93 -2.56
C ASN A 98 10.30 5.36 -2.89
N MET A 99 9.06 5.58 -3.36
CA MET A 99 8.53 6.93 -3.60
C MET A 99 8.47 7.76 -2.32
N SER A 100 8.07 7.17 -1.19
CA SER A 100 8.07 7.81 0.13
C SER A 100 9.46 8.29 0.53
N LYS A 101 10.50 7.47 0.32
CA LYS A 101 11.90 7.83 0.62
C LYS A 101 12.41 8.95 -0.30
N SER A 102 12.15 8.85 -1.60
CA SER A 102 12.58 9.84 -2.60
C SER A 102 11.86 11.18 -2.44
N SER A 103 10.58 11.16 -2.07
CA SER A 103 9.80 12.35 -1.73
C SER A 103 10.37 13.12 -0.54
N MET A 104 11.22 12.50 0.27
CA MET A 104 11.77 13.07 1.50
C MET A 104 13.23 13.52 1.40
N GLY A 105 13.95 13.30 0.29
CA GLY A 105 15.38 13.57 0.28
C GLY A 105 16.04 13.71 -1.08
N SER A 106 16.25 14.96 -1.49
CA SER A 106 17.40 15.36 -2.32
C SER A 106 17.91 16.73 -1.84
N ILE A 107 18.44 16.79 -0.61
CA ILE A 107 19.26 17.94 -0.20
C ILE A 107 20.68 17.66 -0.69
N VAL A 108 20.98 18.11 -1.91
CA VAL A 108 22.38 18.20 -2.38
C VAL A 108 23.03 19.36 -1.63
N LEU A 109 23.71 19.07 -0.51
CA LEU A 109 24.55 20.04 0.18
C LEU A 109 25.79 20.31 -0.67
N ARG A 110 25.71 21.35 -1.51
CA ARG A 110 26.84 21.84 -2.29
C ARG A 110 27.74 22.67 -1.36
N ILE A 111 28.69 22.01 -0.70
CA ILE A 111 29.74 22.69 0.06
C ILE A 111 30.70 23.33 -0.96
N GLN A 112 30.68 24.66 -1.04
CA GLN A 112 31.61 25.43 -1.86
C GLN A 112 32.85 25.74 -1.01
N PRO A 113 34.06 25.28 -1.37
CA PRO A 113 35.27 25.62 -0.63
C PRO A 113 35.59 27.11 -0.79
N PRO A 114 36.00 27.82 0.27
CA PRO A 114 36.33 29.24 0.17
C PRO A 114 37.61 29.43 -0.64
N GLU A 115 37.57 30.34 -1.61
CA GLU A 115 38.75 30.80 -2.33
C GLU A 115 39.61 31.65 -1.38
N VAL A 116 40.86 31.21 -1.18
CA VAL A 116 41.88 31.97 -0.44
C VAL A 116 42.69 32.81 -1.44
N LEU A 117 42.78 34.11 -1.16
CA LEU A 117 43.60 35.12 -1.84
C LEU A 117 45.10 34.88 -1.62
#